data_AF-A0AAD9V0Z6-F1
#
_entry.id   AF-A0AAD9V0Z6-F1
#
_cell.length_a   1.000
_cell.length_b   1.000
_cell.length_c   1.000
_cell.angle_alpha   90.00
_cell.angle_beta   90.00
_cell.angle_gamma   90.00
#
_symmetry.space_group_name_H-M   'P 1'
#
loop_
_entity.id
_entity.type
_entity.pdbx_description
1 polymer ?
#
loop_
_entity_poly.entity_id
_entity_poly.type
_entity_poly.pdbx_seq_one_letter_code
_entity_poly.pdbx_strand_id
1 'polypeptide(L)'
;MSDVASQHDSGLQGFKQCGLFIKPDYPYLAASPDGLFLCKCCGLSIVEAKCPYTVRNENIHVKDTFDRVDFLEDFHGKPRLKRSHKYYTQMQVQICGVCHGFFIVWTQGVPSYYEQVELDMEFCLNVVNNITLFYKSFVLPCLLGYRDIFDCPKCNKVILEADDIGDSAKENSICCDTCGTWWHLPCADLTMSTADALYSWVCQSCLVDAPTAIIIDSDDDLEFNSSRIRRNGYKHSQHSV
;
A
#
# COMPACT_ATOMS: atom_id res chain seq x y z
N MET A 1 -29.65 7.10 4.96
CA MET A 1 -29.70 7.71 3.61
C MET A 1 -30.99 8.47 3.35
N SER A 2 -32.15 8.09 3.92
CA SER A 2 -33.41 8.83 3.76
C SER A 2 -33.29 10.31 4.14
N ASP A 3 -32.60 10.60 5.26
CA ASP A 3 -32.61 11.94 5.86
C ASP A 3 -31.66 12.93 5.17
N VAL A 4 -30.65 12.41 4.47
CA VAL A 4 -29.72 13.20 3.63
C VAL A 4 -30.35 13.39 2.26
N ALA A 5 -30.81 12.29 1.66
CA ALA A 5 -31.41 12.32 0.34
C ALA A 5 -32.70 13.15 0.31
N SER A 6 -33.46 13.22 1.42
CA SER A 6 -34.66 14.05 1.54
C SER A 6 -34.37 15.56 1.55
N GLN A 7 -33.14 15.98 1.81
CA GLN A 7 -32.70 17.38 1.75
C GLN A 7 -32.29 17.81 0.34
N HIS A 8 -32.31 16.89 -0.63
CA HIS A 8 -31.87 17.12 -2.00
C HIS A 8 -33.01 16.86 -3.00
N ASP A 9 -33.11 17.69 -4.05
CA ASP A 9 -34.21 17.68 -5.05
C ASP A 9 -34.50 16.33 -5.70
N SER A 10 -33.53 15.42 -5.68
CA SER A 10 -33.61 14.11 -6.35
C SER A 10 -33.97 12.98 -5.39
N GLY A 11 -34.12 13.25 -4.09
CA GLY A 11 -34.37 12.20 -3.11
C GLY A 11 -33.33 11.08 -3.19
N LEU A 12 -33.75 9.85 -2.87
CA LEU A 12 -32.94 8.65 -3.09
C LEU A 12 -32.82 8.27 -4.58
N GLN A 13 -33.59 8.89 -5.49
CA GLN A 13 -33.57 8.56 -6.93
C GLN A 13 -32.28 9.04 -7.62
N GLY A 14 -31.52 9.93 -6.98
CA GLY A 14 -30.23 10.39 -7.48
C GLY A 14 -29.09 9.38 -7.33
N PHE A 15 -29.27 8.32 -6.54
CA PHE A 15 -28.23 7.34 -6.27
C PHE A 15 -28.05 6.35 -7.44
N LYS A 16 -26.81 6.10 -7.84
CA LYS A 16 -26.44 5.14 -8.89
C LYS A 16 -25.22 4.33 -8.47
N GLN A 17 -25.27 3.02 -8.70
CA GLN A 17 -24.07 2.19 -8.63
C GLN A 17 -23.09 2.56 -9.74
N CYS A 18 -21.81 2.34 -9.49
CA CYS A 18 -20.73 2.59 -10.43
C CYS A 18 -19.63 1.53 -10.30
N GLY A 19 -18.72 1.54 -11.27
CA GLY A 19 -17.50 0.74 -11.24
C GLY A 19 -16.26 1.64 -11.16
N LEU A 20 -15.19 1.18 -11.80
CA LEU A 20 -13.92 1.90 -11.84
C LEU A 20 -13.96 3.07 -12.85
N PHE A 21 -13.54 4.25 -12.40
CA PHE A 21 -13.27 5.42 -13.23
C PHE A 21 -11.76 5.61 -13.34
N ILE A 22 -11.25 5.73 -14.56
CA ILE A 22 -9.85 6.06 -14.85
C ILE A 22 -9.76 7.56 -15.14
N LYS A 23 -8.82 8.28 -14.53
CA LYS A 23 -8.62 9.70 -14.83
C LYS A 23 -7.95 9.83 -16.21
N PRO A 24 -8.56 10.50 -17.21
CA PRO A 24 -8.01 10.55 -18.57
C PRO A 24 -6.59 11.13 -18.65
N ASP A 25 -6.32 12.20 -17.89
CA ASP A 25 -4.99 12.85 -17.90
C ASP A 25 -3.93 12.08 -17.08
N TYR A 26 -4.37 11.13 -16.24
CA TYR A 26 -3.51 10.31 -15.38
C TYR A 26 -4.00 8.86 -15.46
N PRO A 27 -3.70 8.12 -16.54
CA PRO A 27 -4.32 6.81 -16.81
C PRO A 27 -3.94 5.72 -15.80
N TYR A 28 -2.94 5.97 -14.95
CA TYR A 28 -2.55 5.14 -13.81
C TYR A 28 -3.30 5.47 -12.51
N LEU A 29 -4.15 6.50 -12.52
CA LEU A 29 -4.99 6.90 -11.40
C LEU A 29 -6.44 6.49 -11.69
N ALA A 30 -7.01 5.69 -10.80
CA ALA A 30 -8.38 5.23 -10.92
C ALA A 30 -9.07 5.14 -9.55
N ALA A 31 -10.39 5.26 -9.55
CA ALA A 31 -11.23 5.28 -8.36
C ALA A 31 -12.53 4.51 -8.61
N SER A 32 -12.95 3.71 -7.62
CA SER A 32 -14.25 3.02 -7.64
C SER A 32 -15.02 3.44 -6.38
N PRO A 33 -15.77 4.56 -6.42
CA PRO A 33 -16.61 4.94 -5.28
C PRO A 33 -17.74 3.92 -5.09
N ASP A 34 -18.27 3.84 -3.87
CA ASP A 34 -19.39 2.93 -3.55
C ASP A 34 -20.70 3.34 -4.25
N GLY A 35 -20.81 4.62 -4.63
CA GLY A 35 -21.89 5.09 -5.49
C GLY A 35 -21.67 6.51 -5.98
N LEU A 36 -22.53 6.89 -6.93
CA LEU A 36 -22.70 8.26 -7.39
C LEU A 36 -24.03 8.80 -6.89
N PHE A 37 -24.05 10.07 -6.54
CA PHE A 37 -25.26 10.79 -6.18
C PHE A 37 -25.41 12.00 -7.10
N LEU A 38 -26.48 12.03 -7.89
CA LEU A 38 -26.80 13.14 -8.77
C LEU A 38 -27.94 13.96 -8.16
N CYS A 39 -27.64 15.19 -7.71
CA CYS A 39 -28.66 16.18 -7.35
C CYS A 39 -28.75 17.26 -8.43
N LYS A 40 -29.97 17.68 -8.77
CA LYS A 40 -30.20 18.92 -9.55
C LYS A 40 -29.62 20.17 -8.86
N CYS A 41 -29.66 20.17 -7.54
CA CYS A 41 -29.21 21.25 -6.67
C CYS A 41 -27.68 21.33 -6.50
N CYS A 42 -27.01 20.19 -6.36
CA CYS A 42 -25.59 20.10 -5.98
C CYS A 42 -24.70 19.53 -7.08
N GLY A 43 -25.27 19.04 -8.18
CA GLY A 43 -24.55 18.35 -9.24
C GLY A 43 -24.23 16.90 -8.88
N LEU A 44 -23.10 16.42 -9.40
CA LEU A 44 -22.61 15.07 -9.16
C LEU A 44 -21.74 15.04 -7.89
N SER A 45 -22.00 14.09 -7.01
CA SER A 45 -21.18 13.77 -5.84
C SER A 45 -20.86 12.28 -5.83
N ILE A 46 -19.78 11.87 -5.18
CA ILE A 46 -19.54 10.45 -4.88
C ILE A 46 -20.07 10.08 -3.49
N VAL A 47 -20.30 8.81 -3.27
CA VAL A 47 -20.65 8.21 -1.99
C VAL A 47 -19.60 7.16 -1.65
N GLU A 48 -19.08 7.22 -0.44
CA GLU A 48 -18.20 6.21 0.13
C GLU A 48 -18.76 5.80 1.50
N ALA A 49 -19.11 4.53 1.66
CA ALA A 49 -19.77 3.98 2.83
C ALA A 49 -18.86 2.99 3.57
N LYS A 50 -18.69 3.18 4.87
CA LYS A 50 -17.98 2.25 5.74
C LYS A 50 -18.93 1.61 6.74
N CYS A 51 -18.79 0.30 6.92
CA CYS A 51 -19.57 -0.51 7.86
C CYS A 51 -18.65 -1.12 8.92
N PRO A 52 -18.25 -0.39 9.97
CA PRO A 52 -17.27 -0.86 10.95
C PRO A 52 -17.83 -2.01 11.79
N TYR A 53 -17.22 -3.20 11.65
CA TYR A 53 -17.70 -4.42 12.31
C TYR A 53 -17.66 -4.35 13.84
N THR A 54 -16.65 -3.69 14.42
CA THR A 54 -16.44 -3.55 15.87
C THR A 54 -17.61 -2.84 16.56
N VAL A 55 -18.21 -1.86 15.88
CA VAL A 55 -19.27 -1.00 16.43
C VAL A 55 -20.60 -1.19 15.68
N ARG A 56 -20.75 -2.32 14.97
CA ARG A 56 -21.85 -2.56 14.02
C ARG A 56 -23.25 -2.41 14.60
N ASN A 57 -23.43 -2.61 15.91
CA ASN A 57 -24.73 -2.56 16.58
C ASN A 57 -24.92 -1.30 17.43
N GLU A 58 -23.98 -0.37 17.39
CA GLU A 58 -23.93 0.79 18.29
C GLU A 58 -24.19 2.09 17.55
N ASN A 59 -24.65 3.09 18.31
CA ASN A 59 -24.88 4.43 17.77
C ASN A 59 -23.53 5.14 17.61
N ILE A 60 -23.12 5.33 16.36
CA ILE A 60 -21.83 5.90 16.01
C ILE A 60 -21.66 7.38 16.43
N HIS A 61 -22.73 8.08 16.81
CA HIS A 61 -22.65 9.46 17.31
C HIS A 61 -22.26 9.54 18.79
N VAL A 62 -22.22 8.41 19.50
CA VAL A 62 -21.75 8.34 20.89
C VAL A 62 -20.23 8.37 20.91
N LYS A 63 -19.65 9.24 21.74
CA LYS A 63 -18.19 9.42 21.88
C LYS A 63 -17.45 8.11 22.13
N ASP A 64 -17.89 7.36 23.14
CA ASP A 64 -17.31 6.05 23.47
C ASP A 64 -17.39 5.04 22.32
N THR A 65 -18.37 5.19 21.41
CA THR A 65 -18.51 4.33 20.24
C THR A 65 -17.54 4.76 19.13
N PHE A 66 -17.49 6.04 18.75
CA PHE A 66 -16.59 6.47 17.66
C PHE A 66 -15.12 6.53 18.07
N ASP A 67 -14.79 6.69 19.36
CA ASP A 67 -13.41 6.61 19.84
C ASP A 67 -12.80 5.20 19.67
N ARG A 68 -13.63 4.17 19.41
CA ARG A 68 -13.19 2.79 19.10
C ARG A 68 -12.95 2.52 17.61
N VAL A 69 -13.14 3.50 16.74
CA VAL A 69 -12.73 3.42 15.33
C VAL A 69 -11.59 4.40 15.06
N ASP A 70 -10.61 4.00 14.27
CA ASP A 70 -9.39 4.77 14.01
C ASP A 70 -9.56 5.91 12.99
N PHE A 71 -10.66 5.86 12.23
CA PHE A 71 -10.95 6.78 11.13
C PHE A 71 -11.84 7.97 11.51
N LEU A 72 -12.43 7.99 12.70
CA LEU A 72 -13.17 9.15 13.21
C LEU A 72 -12.36 9.88 14.28
N GLU A 73 -12.60 11.19 14.39
CA GLU A 73 -12.06 12.05 15.43
C GLU A 73 -13.17 12.93 16.01
N ASP A 74 -12.98 13.38 17.25
CA ASP A 74 -13.87 14.36 17.88
C ASP A 74 -13.58 15.75 17.32
N PHE A 75 -14.60 16.35 16.70
CA PHE A 75 -14.57 17.72 16.22
C PHE A 75 -15.74 18.49 16.83
N HIS A 76 -15.45 19.24 17.91
CA HIS A 76 -16.43 20.01 18.67
C HIS A 76 -17.60 19.17 19.22
N GLY A 77 -17.30 17.99 19.76
CA GLY A 77 -18.27 17.08 20.36
C GLY A 77 -19.05 16.25 19.35
N LYS A 78 -18.60 16.21 18.09
CA LYS A 78 -19.22 15.43 17.00
C LYS A 78 -18.17 14.61 16.26
N PRO A 79 -18.51 13.40 15.78
CA PRO A 79 -17.60 12.63 14.96
C PRO A 79 -17.31 13.33 13.63
N ARG A 80 -16.05 13.30 13.20
CA ARG A 80 -15.57 13.75 11.89
C ARG A 80 -14.62 12.71 11.30
N LEU A 81 -14.61 12.55 9.98
CA LEU A 81 -13.56 11.79 9.28
C LEU A 81 -12.19 12.43 9.52
N LYS A 82 -11.32 11.68 10.20
CA LYS A 82 -9.97 12.11 10.56
C LYS A 82 -9.15 12.43 9.31
N ARG A 83 -8.65 13.67 9.24
CA ARG A 83 -7.94 14.18 8.05
C ARG A 83 -6.61 13.49 7.75
N SER A 84 -6.01 12.86 8.76
CA SER A 84 -4.79 12.07 8.60
C SER A 84 -5.04 10.59 8.26
N HIS A 85 -6.31 10.15 8.18
CA HIS A 85 -6.63 8.74 7.97
C HIS A 85 -6.70 8.39 6.47
N LYS A 86 -6.34 7.16 6.10
CA LYS A 86 -6.34 6.68 4.70
C LYS A 86 -7.68 6.84 3.97
N TYR A 87 -8.81 6.80 4.69
CA TYR A 87 -10.13 7.03 4.10
C TYR A 87 -10.34 8.50 3.69
N TYR A 88 -9.70 9.46 4.37
CA TYR A 88 -9.70 10.85 3.88
C TYR A 88 -8.91 10.96 2.59
N THR A 89 -7.74 10.32 2.50
CA THR A 89 -6.97 10.24 1.24
C THR A 89 -7.78 9.61 0.12
N GLN A 90 -8.48 8.50 0.41
CA GLN A 90 -9.37 7.83 -0.53
C GLN A 90 -10.47 8.79 -1.04
N MET A 91 -11.16 9.48 -0.12
CA MET A 91 -12.18 10.47 -0.47
C MET A 91 -11.62 11.57 -1.37
N GLN A 92 -10.48 12.17 -1.01
CA GLN A 92 -9.87 13.27 -1.76
C GLN A 92 -9.50 12.87 -3.20
N VAL A 93 -8.93 11.67 -3.39
CA VAL A 93 -8.62 11.14 -4.72
C VAL A 93 -9.88 10.86 -5.55
N GLN A 94 -10.93 10.30 -4.93
CA GLN A 94 -12.20 10.02 -5.59
C GLN A 94 -12.94 11.31 -5.99
N ILE A 95 -12.93 12.36 -5.15
CA ILE A 95 -13.64 13.62 -5.40
C ILE A 95 -12.85 14.62 -6.26
N CYS A 96 -11.58 14.32 -6.60
CA CYS A 96 -10.75 15.14 -7.47
C CYS A 96 -11.43 15.53 -8.80
N GLY A 97 -12.37 14.70 -9.29
CA GLY A 97 -13.13 14.94 -10.52
C GLY A 97 -14.54 15.55 -10.33
N VAL A 98 -15.04 15.69 -9.10
CA VAL A 98 -16.45 16.10 -8.82
C VAL A 98 -16.60 17.15 -7.71
N CYS A 99 -15.49 17.62 -7.13
CA CYS A 99 -15.38 18.65 -6.09
C CYS A 99 -15.89 18.27 -4.68
N HIS A 100 -16.81 17.32 -4.52
CA HIS A 100 -17.29 16.90 -3.19
C HIS A 100 -17.87 15.47 -3.19
N GLY A 101 -18.04 14.91 -2.00
CA GLY A 101 -18.63 13.59 -1.79
C GLY A 101 -19.18 13.39 -0.39
N PHE A 102 -19.93 12.31 -0.20
CA PHE A 102 -20.50 11.92 1.08
C PHE A 102 -19.76 10.72 1.64
N PHE A 103 -19.12 10.92 2.79
CA PHE A 103 -18.60 9.83 3.60
C PHE A 103 -19.70 9.37 4.56
N ILE A 104 -20.06 8.09 4.53
CA ILE A 104 -21.15 7.52 5.33
C ILE A 104 -20.58 6.43 6.24
N VAL A 105 -20.98 6.43 7.51
CA VAL A 105 -20.73 5.31 8.42
C VAL A 105 -22.05 4.68 8.78
N TRP A 106 -22.23 3.44 8.34
CA TRP A 106 -23.44 2.68 8.60
C TRP A 106 -23.22 1.67 9.73
N THR A 107 -24.08 1.75 10.74
CA THR A 107 -24.23 0.80 11.83
C THR A 107 -25.74 0.53 12.02
N GLN A 108 -26.09 -0.53 12.75
CA GLN A 108 -27.47 -0.82 13.17
C GLN A 108 -27.92 0.10 14.32
N GLY A 109 -26.99 0.75 15.01
CA GLY A 109 -27.32 1.77 16.01
C GLY A 109 -27.68 3.07 15.31
N VAL A 110 -28.97 3.39 15.29
CA VAL A 110 -29.51 4.57 14.63
C VAL A 110 -29.23 5.85 15.45
N PRO A 111 -29.03 7.01 14.78
CA PRO A 111 -28.97 7.21 13.33
C PRO A 111 -27.59 6.91 12.73
N SER A 112 -27.53 6.63 11.41
CA SER A 112 -26.25 6.53 10.69
C SER A 112 -25.52 7.88 10.69
N TYR A 113 -24.20 7.85 10.58
CA TYR A 113 -23.39 9.06 10.45
C TYR A 113 -23.09 9.35 8.98
N TYR A 114 -23.01 10.63 8.64
CA TYR A 114 -22.52 11.08 7.35
C TYR A 114 -21.79 12.42 7.49
N GLU A 115 -20.84 12.66 6.59
CA GLU A 115 -20.12 13.92 6.43
C GLU A 115 -20.04 14.25 4.94
N GLN A 116 -20.34 15.50 4.58
CA GLN A 116 -19.98 16.03 3.27
C GLN A 116 -18.51 16.45 3.30
N VAL A 117 -17.71 15.83 2.46
CA VAL A 117 -16.27 16.09 2.32
C VAL A 117 -16.05 16.89 1.04
N GLU A 118 -15.53 18.10 1.22
CA GLU A 118 -15.12 18.98 0.12
C GLU A 118 -13.72 18.62 -0.38
N LEU A 119 -13.47 18.88 -1.66
CA LEU A 119 -12.14 18.76 -2.26
C LEU A 119 -11.18 19.76 -1.61
N ASP A 120 -10.16 19.23 -0.97
CA ASP A 120 -8.96 19.93 -0.57
C ASP A 120 -7.98 19.85 -1.74
N MET A 121 -7.98 20.90 -2.56
CA MET A 121 -7.20 20.92 -3.81
C MET A 121 -5.70 20.79 -3.55
N GLU A 122 -5.18 21.42 -2.49
CA GLU A 122 -3.75 21.35 -2.15
C GLU A 122 -3.37 19.93 -1.73
N PHE A 123 -4.14 19.34 -0.81
CA PHE A 123 -3.92 17.95 -0.40
C PHE A 123 -4.05 16.98 -1.58
N CYS A 124 -5.08 17.13 -2.40
CA CYS A 124 -5.32 16.27 -3.55
C CYS A 124 -4.16 16.34 -4.56
N LEU A 125 -3.67 17.54 -4.88
CA LEU A 125 -2.54 17.71 -5.80
C LEU A 125 -1.26 17.08 -5.23
N ASN A 126 -1.00 17.23 -3.94
CA ASN A 126 0.12 16.58 -3.27
C ASN A 126 0.05 15.04 -3.39
N VAL A 127 -1.13 14.46 -3.16
CA VAL A 127 -1.35 13.02 -3.31
C VAL A 127 -1.16 12.58 -4.77
N VAL A 128 -1.76 13.29 -5.73
CA VAL A 128 -1.62 12.97 -7.17
C VAL A 128 -0.17 13.07 -7.65
N ASN A 129 0.59 14.05 -7.15
CA ASN A 129 2.01 14.18 -7.44
C ASN A 129 2.81 13.00 -6.90
N ASN A 130 2.58 12.59 -5.65
CA ASN A 130 3.25 11.44 -5.06
C ASN A 130 2.93 10.13 -5.81
N ILE A 131 1.66 9.91 -6.18
CA ILE A 131 1.26 8.75 -7.00
C ILE A 131 1.92 8.80 -8.37
N THR A 132 2.00 9.98 -8.98
CA THR A 132 2.65 10.17 -10.29
C THR A 132 4.13 9.85 -10.23
N LEU A 133 4.83 10.32 -9.19
CA LEU A 133 6.23 10.01 -8.97
C LEU A 133 6.40 8.50 -8.82
N PHE A 134 5.70 7.87 -7.88
CA PHE A 134 5.76 6.43 -7.66
C PHE A 134 5.46 5.62 -8.94
N TYR A 135 4.42 6.00 -9.69
CA TYR A 135 4.11 5.30 -10.94
C TYR A 135 5.24 5.43 -11.96
N LYS A 136 5.76 6.64 -12.18
CA LYS A 136 6.79 6.88 -13.21
C LYS A 136 8.16 6.38 -12.82
N SER A 137 8.53 6.45 -11.54
CA SER A 137 9.87 6.07 -11.05
C SER A 137 9.98 4.60 -10.67
N PHE A 138 8.88 3.96 -10.29
CA PHE A 138 8.88 2.57 -9.83
C PHE A 138 8.02 1.67 -10.74
N VAL A 139 6.71 1.93 -10.82
CA VAL A 139 5.77 1.00 -11.46
C VAL A 139 6.04 0.86 -12.97
N LEU A 140 6.23 1.98 -13.67
CA LEU A 140 6.41 2.00 -15.11
C LEU A 140 7.72 1.30 -15.55
N PRO A 141 8.89 1.55 -14.91
CA PRO A 141 10.09 0.74 -15.14
C PRO A 141 9.88 -0.76 -14.93
N CYS A 142 9.15 -1.16 -13.89
CA CYS A 142 8.83 -2.57 -13.66
C CYS A 142 7.97 -3.16 -14.78
N LEU A 143 6.92 -2.44 -15.20
CA LEU A 143 6.03 -2.88 -16.29
C LEU A 143 6.75 -3.00 -17.64
N LEU A 144 7.77 -2.18 -17.88
CA LEU A 144 8.57 -2.19 -19.10
C LEU A 144 9.78 -3.14 -19.03
N GLY A 145 10.01 -3.81 -17.89
CA GLY A 145 11.15 -4.70 -17.69
C GLY A 145 12.50 -3.97 -17.54
N TYR A 146 12.49 -2.67 -17.24
CA TYR A 146 13.69 -1.90 -16.91
C TYR A 146 14.09 -2.00 -15.44
N ARG A 147 13.20 -2.52 -14.58
CA ARG A 147 13.45 -2.81 -13.18
C ARG A 147 12.86 -4.18 -12.85
N ASP A 148 13.65 -5.02 -12.18
CA ASP A 148 13.20 -6.33 -11.71
C ASP A 148 12.35 -6.19 -10.45
N ILE A 149 11.35 -7.07 -10.31
CA ILE A 149 10.58 -7.26 -9.07
C ILE A 149 11.06 -8.57 -8.46
N PHE A 150 11.60 -8.50 -7.25
CA PHE A 150 12.05 -9.68 -6.52
C PHE A 150 11.03 -10.06 -5.45
N ASP A 151 10.66 -11.33 -5.38
CA ASP A 151 9.82 -11.87 -4.32
C ASP A 151 10.66 -12.66 -3.32
N CYS A 152 10.44 -12.41 -2.02
CA CYS A 152 11.08 -13.20 -0.98
C CYS A 152 10.44 -14.60 -0.91
N PRO A 153 11.22 -15.68 -1.04
CA PRO A 153 10.67 -17.05 -1.06
C PRO A 153 10.11 -17.51 0.30
N LYS A 154 10.51 -16.90 1.43
CA LYS A 154 9.98 -17.27 2.76
C LYS A 154 8.56 -16.79 3.00
N CYS A 155 8.25 -15.56 2.57
CA CYS A 155 6.97 -14.91 2.89
C CYS A 155 6.11 -14.61 1.64
N ASN A 156 6.65 -14.84 0.44
CA ASN A 156 5.99 -14.61 -0.84
C ASN A 156 5.50 -13.16 -1.01
N LYS A 157 6.29 -12.21 -0.47
CA LYS A 157 6.06 -10.77 -0.60
C LYS A 157 7.20 -10.15 -1.40
N VAL A 158 6.85 -9.10 -2.14
CA VAL A 158 7.80 -8.28 -2.90
C VAL A 158 8.86 -7.67 -1.97
N ILE A 159 10.08 -7.63 -2.45
CA ILE A 159 11.21 -6.93 -1.87
C ILE A 159 11.24 -5.54 -2.49
N LEU A 160 11.02 -4.53 -1.65
CA LEU A 160 11.03 -3.11 -2.01
C LEU A 160 12.08 -2.44 -1.13
N GLU A 161 13.07 -1.82 -1.74
CA GLU A 161 14.08 -1.08 -0.99
C GLU A 161 13.60 0.33 -0.68
N ALA A 162 14.20 0.99 0.32
CA ALA A 162 13.82 2.34 0.69
C ALA A 162 13.97 3.33 -0.49
N ASP A 163 14.97 3.12 -1.34
CA ASP A 163 15.23 3.91 -2.56
C ASP A 163 14.09 3.84 -3.58
N ASP A 164 13.17 2.87 -3.44
CA ASP A 164 12.01 2.70 -4.31
C ASP A 164 10.80 3.53 -3.89
N ILE A 165 10.72 3.99 -2.63
CA ILE A 165 9.48 4.55 -2.03
C ILE A 165 9.72 5.77 -1.10
N GLY A 166 10.95 6.08 -0.69
CA GLY A 166 11.19 7.21 0.23
C GLY A 166 12.63 7.41 0.70
N ASP A 167 12.78 7.97 1.91
CA ASP A 167 14.03 8.51 2.44
C ASP A 167 15.13 7.44 2.62
N SER A 168 16.30 7.75 2.06
CA SER A 168 17.46 6.88 1.80
C SER A 168 18.20 6.47 3.08
N ALA A 169 17.72 5.45 3.81
CA ALA A 169 18.45 4.99 5.01
C ALA A 169 18.30 3.53 5.44
N LYS A 170 17.56 2.66 4.75
CA LYS A 170 17.33 1.29 5.26
C LYS A 170 17.28 0.26 4.15
N GLU A 171 18.41 -0.40 3.92
CA GLU A 171 18.43 -1.70 3.25
C GLU A 171 17.60 -2.68 4.09
N ASN A 172 16.65 -3.37 3.47
CA ASN A 172 15.80 -4.34 4.16
C ASN A 172 15.80 -5.71 3.48
N SER A 173 16.74 -5.96 2.59
CA SER A 173 16.94 -7.26 1.98
C SER A 173 18.41 -7.63 1.82
N ILE A 174 18.65 -8.91 1.54
CA ILE A 174 19.97 -9.48 1.26
C ILE A 174 19.86 -10.46 0.10
N CYS A 175 20.88 -10.48 -0.76
CA CYS A 175 21.00 -11.41 -1.87
C CYS A 175 21.84 -12.63 -1.49
N CYS A 176 21.39 -13.83 -1.81
CA CYS A 176 22.19 -15.05 -1.65
C CYS A 176 23.32 -15.09 -2.67
N ASP A 177 24.57 -15.18 -2.21
CA ASP A 177 25.75 -15.23 -3.09
C ASP A 177 25.82 -16.50 -3.96
N THR A 178 25.06 -17.54 -3.63
CA THR A 178 25.05 -18.82 -4.37
C THR A 178 24.01 -18.85 -5.48
N CYS A 179 22.75 -18.48 -5.20
CA CYS A 179 21.65 -18.60 -6.16
C CYS A 179 21.14 -17.25 -6.69
N GLY A 180 21.59 -16.12 -6.14
CA GLY A 180 21.12 -14.79 -6.53
C GLY A 180 19.71 -14.45 -6.05
N THR A 181 19.05 -15.31 -5.28
CA THR A 181 17.71 -15.04 -4.73
C THR A 181 17.81 -14.02 -3.60
N TRP A 182 16.92 -13.03 -3.64
CA TRP A 182 16.80 -11.99 -2.64
C TRP A 182 15.83 -12.39 -1.51
N TRP A 183 16.13 -11.95 -0.29
CA TRP A 183 15.36 -12.25 0.92
C TRP A 183 15.21 -10.99 1.76
N HIS A 184 14.03 -10.77 2.37
CA HIS A 184 13.95 -9.73 3.42
C HIS A 184 14.88 -10.08 4.58
N LEU A 185 15.51 -9.10 5.22
CA LEU A 185 16.40 -9.34 6.35
C LEU A 185 15.74 -10.13 7.48
N PRO A 186 14.50 -9.82 7.93
CA PRO A 186 13.81 -10.63 8.93
C PRO A 186 13.49 -12.05 8.42
N CYS A 187 13.35 -12.24 7.11
CA CYS A 187 13.15 -13.56 6.53
C CYS A 187 14.45 -14.38 6.49
N ALA A 188 15.59 -13.72 6.35
CA ALA A 188 16.92 -14.32 6.47
C ALA A 188 17.37 -14.48 7.94
N ASP A 189 16.53 -14.10 8.91
CA ASP A 189 16.84 -14.05 10.34
C ASP A 189 18.06 -13.15 10.65
N LEU A 190 18.18 -12.05 9.89
CA LEU A 190 19.24 -11.06 9.99
C LEU A 190 18.69 -9.70 10.44
N THR A 191 19.56 -8.93 11.10
CA THR A 191 19.39 -7.48 11.28
C THR A 191 20.22 -6.74 10.23
N MET A 192 19.90 -5.47 9.96
CA MET A 192 20.66 -4.61 9.04
C MET A 192 22.14 -4.56 9.42
N SER A 193 22.46 -4.27 10.69
CA SER A 193 23.84 -4.26 11.17
C SER A 193 24.57 -5.60 11.03
N THR A 194 23.83 -6.71 11.13
CA THR A 194 24.42 -8.05 10.91
C THR A 194 24.71 -8.24 9.43
N ALA A 195 23.76 -7.92 8.56
CA ALA A 195 23.89 -8.04 7.11
C ALA A 195 25.04 -7.17 6.56
N ASP A 196 25.15 -5.91 7.02
CA ASP A 196 26.20 -4.97 6.61
C ASP A 196 27.61 -5.47 6.96
N ALA A 197 27.73 -6.21 8.06
CA ALA A 197 28.99 -6.78 8.51
C ALA A 197 29.38 -8.07 7.77
N LEU A 198 28.47 -8.68 7.00
CA LEU A 198 28.73 -9.92 6.28
C LEU A 198 29.45 -9.64 4.95
N TYR A 199 30.62 -10.25 4.79
CA TYR A 199 31.27 -10.29 3.48
C TYR A 199 30.55 -11.24 2.51
N SER A 200 29.85 -12.26 3.02
CA SER A 200 29.08 -13.21 2.21
C SER A 200 27.90 -13.78 2.99
N TRP A 201 26.81 -14.07 2.29
CA TRP A 201 25.63 -14.73 2.84
C TRP A 201 25.06 -15.77 1.87
N VAL A 202 24.65 -16.91 2.41
CA VAL A 202 24.05 -18.03 1.69
C VAL A 202 22.71 -18.37 2.33
N CYS A 203 21.65 -18.46 1.54
CA CYS A 203 20.32 -18.76 2.04
C CYS A 203 20.19 -20.20 2.54
N GLN A 204 19.21 -20.45 3.40
CA GLN A 204 18.98 -21.77 3.99
C GLN A 204 18.78 -22.87 2.94
N SER A 205 18.11 -22.57 1.82
CA SER A 205 17.94 -23.52 0.72
C SER A 205 19.28 -23.97 0.15
N CYS A 206 20.18 -23.03 -0.13
CA CYS A 206 21.52 -23.33 -0.64
C CYS A 206 22.44 -23.98 0.41
N LEU A 207 22.23 -23.71 1.70
CA LEU A 207 22.95 -24.40 2.77
C LEU A 207 22.55 -25.87 2.90
N VAL A 208 21.26 -26.19 2.68
CA VAL A 208 20.75 -27.57 2.73
C VAL A 208 21.13 -28.35 1.47
N ASP A 209 21.23 -27.69 0.32
CA ASP A 209 21.67 -28.27 -0.94
C ASP A 209 23.20 -28.37 -1.09
N ALA A 210 23.96 -27.85 -0.12
CA ALA A 210 25.41 -28.04 -0.09
C ALA A 210 25.69 -29.53 0.14
N PRO A 211 26.41 -30.23 -0.77
CA PRO A 211 26.69 -31.63 -0.58
C PRO A 211 27.39 -31.82 0.76
N THR A 212 26.87 -32.74 1.58
CA THR A 212 27.40 -33.16 2.88
C THR A 212 28.76 -33.83 2.69
N ALA A 213 29.78 -33.07 2.32
CA ALA A 213 31.15 -33.52 2.37
C ALA A 213 31.58 -33.43 3.82
N ILE A 214 31.43 -34.54 4.56
CA ILE A 214 32.34 -35.08 5.59
C ILE A 214 31.65 -36.32 6.16
N ILE A 215 32.09 -37.53 5.74
CA ILE A 215 32.39 -38.70 6.60
C ILE A 215 33.49 -39.53 5.88
N ILE A 216 34.72 -39.45 6.43
CA ILE A 216 35.78 -40.47 6.67
C ILE A 216 36.18 -41.37 5.45
N ASP A 217 37.42 -41.43 4.96
CA ASP A 217 38.61 -41.98 5.65
C ASP A 217 39.93 -41.68 4.88
N SER A 218 41.03 -41.70 5.64
CA SER A 218 42.46 -41.88 5.29
C SER A 218 43.06 -41.50 3.92
N ASP A 219 44.11 -40.66 4.05
CA ASP A 219 45.35 -40.52 3.27
C ASP A 219 45.37 -40.18 1.77
N ASP A 220 46.30 -39.25 1.49
CA ASP A 220 46.98 -38.94 0.24
C ASP A 220 46.28 -38.09 -0.84
N ASP A 221 46.83 -36.88 -0.98
CA ASP A 221 47.30 -36.27 -2.22
C ASP A 221 46.33 -36.11 -3.41
N LEU A 222 45.94 -34.85 -3.65
CA LEU A 222 46.11 -34.08 -4.91
C LEU A 222 44.90 -33.25 -5.36
N GLU A 223 45.25 -32.02 -5.73
CA GLU A 223 44.62 -31.11 -6.69
C GLU A 223 43.20 -30.59 -6.42
N PHE A 224 43.17 -29.40 -5.80
CA PHE A 224 42.01 -28.51 -5.78
C PHE A 224 41.74 -27.95 -7.18
N ASN A 225 40.84 -28.60 -7.93
CA ASN A 225 40.47 -28.14 -9.26
C ASN A 225 39.50 -26.94 -9.16
N SER A 226 40.04 -25.73 -9.36
CA SER A 226 39.31 -24.48 -9.39
C SER A 226 38.46 -24.36 -10.66
N SER A 227 37.23 -24.86 -10.66
CA SER A 227 36.33 -24.57 -11.80
C SER A 227 34.85 -24.73 -11.46
N ARG A 228 34.29 -23.71 -10.79
CA ARG A 228 32.96 -23.09 -11.09
C ARG A 228 32.63 -21.99 -10.05
N ILE A 229 33.48 -20.98 -9.97
CA ILE A 229 33.06 -19.69 -9.41
C ILE A 229 32.59 -18.85 -10.60
N ARG A 230 31.28 -18.89 -10.91
CA ARG A 230 30.68 -17.78 -11.66
C ARG A 230 30.61 -16.62 -10.68
N ARG A 231 31.64 -15.77 -10.69
CA ARG A 231 31.58 -14.44 -10.08
C ARG A 231 30.50 -13.64 -10.82
N ASN A 232 29.28 -13.64 -10.32
CA ASN A 232 28.37 -12.53 -10.56
C ASN A 232 28.52 -11.60 -9.36
N GLY A 233 29.53 -10.73 -9.43
CA GLY A 233 29.58 -9.55 -8.59
C GLY A 233 28.51 -8.58 -9.06
N TYR A 234 27.39 -8.55 -8.35
CA TYR A 234 26.46 -7.42 -8.32
C TYR A 234 26.12 -7.16 -6.85
N LYS A 235 27.11 -6.64 -6.13
CA LYS A 235 26.89 -5.88 -4.90
C LYS A 235 26.86 -4.42 -5.33
N HIS A 236 25.82 -3.70 -4.91
CA HIS A 236 25.47 -2.32 -5.27
C HIS A 236 24.58 -2.16 -6.51
N SER A 237 23.28 -1.99 -6.26
CA SER A 237 22.45 -1.09 -7.07
C SER A 237 22.83 0.36 -6.75
N GLN A 238 23.98 0.81 -7.24
CA GLN A 238 24.13 2.24 -7.52
C GLN A 238 23.50 2.48 -8.90
N HIS A 239 22.23 2.89 -8.90
CA HIS A 239 21.65 3.57 -10.06
C HIS A 239 21.29 4.99 -9.65
N SER A 240 22.31 5.85 -9.72
CA SER A 240 22.12 7.27 -9.95
C SER A 240 21.92 7.52 -11.45
N VAL A 241 20.83 8.23 -11.74
CA VAL A 241 20.50 9.17 -12.84
C VAL A 241 19.08 8.92 -13.32
#